data_AF-A0A3B8VTY4-F1
#
_entry.id   AF-A0A3B8VTY4-F1
#
_cell.length_a   1.000
_cell.length_b   1.000
_cell.length_c   1.000
_cell.angle_alpha   90.00
_cell.angle_beta   90.00
_cell.angle_gamma   90.00
#
_symmetry.space_group_name_H-M   'P 1'
#
loop_
_entity.id
_entity.type
_entity.pdbx_description
1 polymer ?
#
loop_
_entity_poly.entity_id
_entity_poly.type
_entity_poly.pdbx_seq_one_letter_code
_entity_poly.pdbx_strand_id
1 'polypeptide(L)'
;MEKEPEIKEIIHKYATWAASRAASVNGCRFSVEIGQQILNEVAIRNFILNPDALPSSASEFNLLHKQWREHIIELSKSKTCPDFTHGVAAKLINIYLKTILSCGGFHSHEKVSFIHPPIDSLLMKALVNAPDYSHKKTFWKEMVTRRWSKFSSDDYEAVIQELQSVVGEKPLWSVEKYWKGHQ
;
A
#
# COMPACT_ATOMS: atom_id res chain seq x y z
N MET A 1 8.87 7.17 -37.58
CA MET A 1 9.43 7.84 -36.39
C MET A 1 8.63 7.31 -35.21
N GLU A 2 9.24 6.46 -34.38
CA GLU A 2 8.57 5.95 -33.18
C GLU A 2 8.29 7.13 -32.24
N LYS A 3 7.05 7.27 -31.80
CA LYS A 3 6.64 8.36 -30.90
C LYS A 3 7.19 8.02 -29.52
N GLU A 4 7.97 8.92 -28.92
CA GLU A 4 8.46 8.71 -27.56
C GLU A 4 7.27 8.48 -26.60
N PRO A 5 7.35 7.49 -25.70
CA PRO A 5 6.25 7.16 -24.80
C PRO A 5 6.02 8.29 -23.78
N GLU A 6 4.75 8.59 -23.50
CA GLU A 6 4.37 9.56 -22.47
C GLU A 6 4.92 9.13 -21.10
N ILE A 7 5.59 10.04 -20.38
CA ILE A 7 6.23 9.72 -19.09
C ILE A 7 5.28 9.10 -18.07
N LYS A 8 4.00 9.52 -18.07
CA LYS A 8 2.97 8.97 -17.19
C LYS A 8 2.69 7.49 -17.47
N GLU A 9 2.77 7.05 -18.72
CA GLU A 9 2.61 5.64 -19.10
C GLU A 9 3.80 4.80 -18.63
N ILE A 10 5.02 5.33 -18.72
CA ILE A 10 6.24 4.65 -18.22
C ILE A 10 6.14 4.48 -16.70
N ILE A 11 5.80 5.56 -15.98
CA ILE A 11 5.62 5.53 -14.53
C ILE A 11 4.53 4.53 -14.14
N HIS A 12 3.38 4.56 -14.83
CA HIS A 12 2.29 3.63 -14.57
C HIS A 12 2.74 2.16 -14.73
N LYS A 13 3.42 1.82 -15.84
CA LYS A 13 3.93 0.47 -16.08
C LYS A 13 4.91 0.01 -15.00
N TYR A 14 5.85 0.87 -14.63
CA TYR A 14 6.85 0.56 -13.59
C TYR A 14 6.20 0.37 -12.21
N ALA A 15 5.33 1.30 -11.80
CA ALA A 15 4.64 1.24 -10.52
C ALA A 15 3.74 0.00 -10.42
N THR A 16 3.02 -0.33 -11.48
CA THR A 16 2.20 -1.54 -11.57
C THR A 16 3.04 -2.81 -11.46
N TRP A 17 4.19 -2.87 -12.14
CA TRP A 17 5.11 -4.00 -12.02
C TRP A 17 5.60 -4.16 -10.58
N ALA A 18 6.08 -3.08 -9.97
CA ALA A 18 6.59 -3.10 -8.59
C ALA A 18 5.49 -3.52 -7.60
N ALA A 19 4.31 -2.93 -7.71
CA ALA A 19 3.16 -3.22 -6.86
C ALA A 19 2.70 -4.67 -6.97
N SER A 20 2.56 -5.19 -8.18
CA SER A 20 2.12 -6.56 -8.43
C SER A 20 3.12 -7.57 -7.88
N ARG A 21 4.43 -7.33 -8.08
CA ARG A 21 5.49 -8.20 -7.55
C ARG A 21 5.54 -8.19 -6.02
N ALA A 22 5.33 -7.03 -5.39
CA ALA A 22 5.35 -6.89 -3.94
C ALA A 22 4.11 -7.48 -3.24
N ALA A 23 2.95 -7.45 -3.91
CA ALA A 23 1.67 -7.90 -3.37
C ALA A 23 1.37 -9.39 -3.67
N SER A 24 1.86 -9.94 -4.78
CA SER A 24 1.69 -11.37 -5.10
C SER A 24 2.50 -12.24 -4.13
N VAL A 25 1.82 -13.08 -3.36
CA VAL A 25 2.40 -13.83 -2.24
C VAL A 25 1.84 -15.25 -2.18
N ASN A 26 2.48 -16.13 -1.40
CA ASN A 26 1.95 -17.48 -1.19
C ASN A 26 0.51 -17.43 -0.63
N GLY A 27 -0.41 -18.17 -1.26
CA GLY A 27 -1.84 -18.16 -0.96
C GLY A 27 -2.66 -17.06 -1.66
N CYS A 28 -2.02 -16.15 -2.40
CA CYS A 28 -2.67 -15.18 -3.30
C CYS A 28 -1.66 -14.76 -4.38
N ARG A 29 -1.38 -15.67 -5.32
CA ARG A 29 -0.45 -15.42 -6.43
C ARG A 29 -1.22 -14.95 -7.66
N PHE A 30 -0.73 -13.90 -8.29
CA PHE A 30 -1.28 -13.36 -9.53
C PHE A 30 -0.15 -12.80 -10.42
N SER A 31 -0.40 -12.70 -11.72
CA SER A 31 0.57 -12.16 -12.67
C SER A 31 0.61 -10.63 -12.61
N VAL A 32 1.70 -10.04 -13.11
CA VAL A 32 1.79 -8.57 -13.27
C VAL A 32 0.69 -8.06 -14.21
N GLU A 33 0.32 -8.83 -15.22
CA GLU A 33 -0.77 -8.51 -16.14
C GLU A 33 -2.11 -8.36 -15.40
N ILE A 34 -2.45 -9.28 -14.49
CA ILE A 34 -3.66 -9.18 -13.67
C ILE A 34 -3.60 -7.93 -12.78
N GLY A 35 -2.46 -7.68 -12.13
CA GLY A 35 -2.28 -6.47 -11.33
C GLY A 35 -2.44 -5.18 -12.16
N GLN A 36 -1.96 -5.17 -13.40
CA GLN A 36 -2.15 -4.06 -14.33
C GLN A 36 -3.61 -3.84 -14.70
N GLN A 37 -4.31 -4.92 -15.06
CA GLN A 37 -5.73 -4.84 -15.40
C GLN A 37 -6.54 -4.26 -14.22
N ILE A 38 -6.27 -4.72 -12.99
CA ILE A 38 -6.91 -4.19 -11.78
C ILE A 38 -6.59 -2.69 -11.60
N LEU A 39 -5.32 -2.29 -11.64
CA LEU A 39 -4.92 -0.90 -11.39
C LEU A 39 -5.35 0.07 -12.50
N ASN A 40 -5.68 -0.44 -13.69
CA ASN A 40 -6.27 0.35 -14.78
C ASN A 40 -7.76 0.68 -14.54
N GLU A 41 -8.47 -0.21 -13.84
CA GLU A 41 -9.91 -0.03 -13.54
C GLU A 41 -10.11 0.82 -12.27
N VAL A 42 -9.09 0.93 -11.41
CA VAL A 42 -9.13 1.77 -10.21
C VAL A 42 -8.64 3.19 -10.52
N ALA A 43 -9.34 4.21 -10.01
CA ALA A 43 -9.05 5.63 -10.23
C ALA A 43 -7.75 6.16 -9.57
N ILE A 44 -6.78 5.30 -9.27
CA ILE A 44 -5.48 5.66 -8.67
C ILE A 44 -4.47 6.20 -9.69
N ARG A 45 -4.70 5.97 -10.98
CA ARG A 45 -3.83 6.46 -12.06
C ARG A 45 -3.81 7.99 -12.13
N ASN A 46 -4.88 8.65 -11.66
CA ASN A 46 -5.03 10.10 -11.67
C ASN A 46 -4.02 10.82 -10.75
N PHE A 47 -3.37 10.11 -9.83
CA PHE A 47 -2.38 10.68 -8.91
C PHE A 47 -0.95 10.68 -9.46
N ILE A 48 -0.69 10.12 -10.65
CA ILE A 48 0.67 10.10 -11.21
C ILE A 48 1.18 11.53 -11.39
N LEU A 49 2.25 11.87 -10.66
CA LEU A 49 2.86 13.19 -10.62
C LEU A 49 1.87 14.30 -10.22
N ASN A 50 0.83 13.97 -9.45
CA ASN A 50 -0.23 14.89 -9.06
C ASN A 50 -0.65 14.67 -7.59
N PRO A 51 0.20 15.04 -6.61
CA PRO A 51 -0.10 14.88 -5.19
C PRO A 51 -1.29 15.76 -4.74
N ASP A 52 -1.57 16.86 -5.42
CA ASP A 52 -2.68 17.77 -5.07
C ASP A 52 -4.05 17.13 -5.22
N ALA A 53 -4.18 16.13 -6.10
CA ALA A 53 -5.41 15.37 -6.27
C ALA A 53 -5.71 14.42 -5.11
N LEU A 54 -4.75 14.16 -4.21
CA LEU A 54 -5.00 13.35 -3.02
C LEU A 54 -6.01 14.02 -2.08
N PRO A 55 -6.66 13.23 -1.21
CA PRO A 55 -7.49 13.75 -0.13
C PRO A 55 -6.76 14.74 0.78
N SER A 56 -7.50 15.68 1.37
CA SER A 56 -6.93 16.78 2.14
C SER A 56 -6.77 16.46 3.62
N SER A 57 -7.24 15.28 4.07
CA SER A 57 -7.04 14.79 5.44
C SER A 57 -6.75 13.29 5.48
N ALA A 58 -6.12 12.85 6.57
CA ALA A 58 -5.89 11.43 6.85
C ALA A 58 -7.19 10.63 6.93
N SER A 59 -8.28 11.22 7.46
CA SER A 59 -9.58 10.54 7.57
C SER A 59 -10.20 10.30 6.19
N GLU A 60 -10.17 11.30 5.31
CA GLU A 60 -10.62 11.15 3.92
C GLU A 60 -9.76 10.14 3.16
N PHE A 61 -8.43 10.16 3.37
CA PHE A 61 -7.54 9.17 2.77
C PHE A 61 -7.86 7.75 3.25
N ASN A 62 -8.07 7.54 4.55
CA ASN A 62 -8.44 6.25 5.12
C ASN A 62 -9.73 5.71 4.48
N LEU A 63 -10.75 6.57 4.32
CA LEU A 63 -12.03 6.20 3.69
C LEU A 63 -11.85 5.83 2.22
N LEU A 64 -11.16 6.67 1.45
CA LEU A 64 -10.92 6.43 0.02
C LEU A 64 -10.06 5.18 -0.21
N HIS A 65 -9.06 4.94 0.65
CA HIS A 65 -8.23 3.75 0.61
C HIS A 65 -9.05 2.48 0.87
N LYS A 66 -9.99 2.51 1.82
CA LYS A 66 -10.94 1.41 2.04
C LYS A 66 -11.77 1.13 0.80
N GLN A 67 -12.34 2.16 0.17
CA GLN A 67 -13.12 2.00 -1.06
C GLN A 67 -12.28 1.40 -2.20
N TRP A 68 -11.03 1.82 -2.37
CA TRP A 68 -10.13 1.20 -3.35
C TRP A 68 -9.84 -0.26 -3.04
N ARG A 69 -9.62 -0.63 -1.77
CA ARG A 69 -9.42 -2.04 -1.39
C ARG A 69 -10.64 -2.88 -1.74
N GLU A 70 -11.83 -2.42 -1.38
CA GLU A 70 -13.10 -3.10 -1.66
C GLU A 70 -13.29 -3.28 -3.18
N HIS A 71 -13.11 -2.22 -3.96
CA HIS A 71 -13.20 -2.27 -5.41
C HIS A 71 -12.18 -3.25 -6.03
N ILE A 72 -10.92 -3.22 -5.58
CA ILE A 72 -9.89 -4.16 -6.04
C ILE A 72 -10.28 -5.61 -5.72
N ILE A 73 -10.83 -5.87 -4.54
CA ILE A 73 -11.27 -7.21 -4.15
C ILE A 73 -12.41 -7.67 -5.06
N GLU A 74 -13.39 -6.80 -5.34
CA GLU A 74 -14.47 -7.09 -6.29
C GLU A 74 -13.95 -7.39 -7.69
N LEU A 75 -13.04 -6.56 -8.21
CA LEU A 75 -12.40 -6.82 -9.50
C LEU A 75 -11.67 -8.16 -9.50
N SER A 76 -10.95 -8.51 -8.43
CA SER A 76 -10.19 -9.77 -8.35
C SER A 76 -11.07 -11.00 -8.51
N LYS A 77 -12.32 -10.97 -8.00
CA LYS A 77 -13.28 -12.07 -8.12
C LYS A 77 -13.73 -12.32 -9.56
N SER A 78 -13.69 -11.28 -10.39
CA SER A 78 -14.06 -11.37 -11.81
C SER A 78 -12.92 -11.88 -12.71
N LYS A 79 -11.70 -11.96 -12.18
CA LYS A 79 -10.50 -12.38 -12.90
C LYS A 79 -10.12 -13.81 -12.48
N THR A 80 -9.36 -14.50 -13.31
CA THR A 80 -8.80 -15.83 -12.98
C THR A 80 -7.62 -15.72 -12.00
N CYS A 81 -7.87 -15.19 -10.81
CA CYS A 81 -6.92 -15.13 -9.69
C CYS A 81 -7.57 -15.54 -8.36
N PRO A 82 -6.77 -15.90 -7.34
CA PRO A 82 -7.29 -16.10 -5.99
C PRO A 82 -7.96 -14.84 -5.46
N ASP A 83 -8.97 -14.99 -4.61
CA ASP A 83 -9.63 -13.86 -3.96
C ASP A 83 -8.61 -13.00 -3.21
N PHE A 84 -8.60 -11.70 -3.53
CA PHE A 84 -7.76 -10.76 -2.80
C PHE A 84 -8.34 -10.54 -1.41
N THR A 85 -7.46 -10.43 -0.43
CA THR A 85 -7.79 -9.96 0.91
C THR A 85 -7.54 -8.46 0.99
N HIS A 86 -8.05 -7.82 2.06
CA HIS A 86 -7.78 -6.40 2.28
C HIS A 86 -6.29 -6.11 2.42
N GLY A 87 -5.50 -7.03 2.98
CA GLY A 87 -4.06 -6.86 3.06
C GLY A 87 -3.34 -6.98 1.70
N VAL A 88 -3.79 -7.87 0.81
CA VAL A 88 -3.24 -7.96 -0.57
C VAL A 88 -3.59 -6.70 -1.37
N ALA A 89 -4.86 -6.31 -1.37
CA ALA A 89 -5.33 -5.10 -2.04
C ALA A 89 -4.61 -3.84 -1.50
N ALA A 90 -4.49 -3.72 -0.18
CA ALA A 90 -3.76 -2.63 0.45
C ALA A 90 -2.30 -2.57 -0.01
N LYS A 91 -1.59 -3.70 -0.03
CA LYS A 91 -0.18 -3.73 -0.42
C LYS A 91 0.01 -3.33 -1.87
N LEU A 92 -0.91 -3.74 -2.75
CA LEU A 92 -0.92 -3.33 -4.15
C LEU A 92 -1.06 -1.81 -4.28
N ILE A 93 -2.06 -1.22 -3.62
CA ILE A 93 -2.28 0.24 -3.62
C ILE A 93 -1.06 0.98 -3.05
N ASN A 94 -0.57 0.54 -1.89
CA ASN A 94 0.46 1.26 -1.13
C ASN A 94 1.79 1.28 -1.88
N ILE A 95 2.19 0.16 -2.49
CA ILE A 95 3.41 0.13 -3.32
C ILE A 95 3.23 1.00 -4.56
N TYR A 96 2.06 0.96 -5.20
CA TYR A 96 1.79 1.79 -6.37
C TYR A 96 1.92 3.27 -6.03
N LEU A 97 1.18 3.75 -5.02
CA LEU A 97 1.21 5.15 -4.56
C LEU A 97 2.59 5.59 -4.06
N LYS A 98 3.26 4.74 -3.28
CA LYS A 98 4.65 4.99 -2.85
C LYS A 98 5.57 5.17 -4.06
N THR A 99 5.42 4.35 -5.09
CA THR A 99 6.26 4.43 -6.29
C THR A 99 6.03 5.74 -7.05
N ILE A 100 4.77 6.12 -7.26
CA ILE A 100 4.42 7.26 -8.11
C ILE A 100 4.54 8.62 -7.41
N LEU A 101 4.47 8.67 -6.07
CA LEU A 101 4.48 9.91 -5.29
C LEU A 101 5.65 9.98 -4.32
N SER A 102 5.73 9.09 -3.33
CA SER A 102 6.78 9.15 -2.30
C SER A 102 8.18 9.03 -2.90
N CYS A 103 8.44 7.97 -3.65
CA CYS A 103 9.69 7.76 -4.38
C CYS A 103 9.77 8.60 -5.67
N GLY A 104 8.65 9.19 -6.12
CA GLY A 104 8.57 10.11 -7.24
C GLY A 104 9.03 11.54 -6.93
N GLY A 105 9.54 11.81 -5.72
CA GLY A 105 10.05 13.11 -5.30
C GLY A 105 9.05 13.98 -4.52
N PHE A 106 7.85 13.48 -4.24
CA PHE A 106 6.79 14.23 -3.52
C PHE A 106 6.70 13.86 -2.03
N HIS A 107 7.74 13.25 -1.45
CA HIS A 107 7.73 12.76 -0.06
C HIS A 107 7.45 13.83 1.01
N SER A 108 7.67 15.11 0.70
CA SER A 108 7.49 16.26 1.60
C SER A 108 6.15 16.96 1.40
N HIS A 109 5.36 16.53 0.40
CA HIS A 109 4.04 17.07 0.16
C HIS A 109 3.09 16.67 1.29
N GLU A 110 2.32 17.61 1.83
CA GLU A 110 1.45 17.38 3.00
C GLU A 110 0.49 16.20 2.78
N LYS A 111 -0.14 16.13 1.59
CA LYS A 111 -1.10 15.05 1.27
C LYS A 111 -0.44 13.68 1.07
N VAL A 112 0.84 13.66 0.71
CA VAL A 112 1.61 12.41 0.58
C VAL A 112 1.93 11.81 1.95
N SER A 113 1.91 12.63 3.01
CA SER A 113 2.11 12.17 4.39
C SER A 113 1.04 11.18 4.85
N PHE A 114 -0.15 11.22 4.25
CA PHE A 114 -1.28 10.34 4.55
C PHE A 114 -1.17 8.97 3.88
N ILE A 115 -0.29 8.79 2.88
CA ILE A 115 -0.16 7.53 2.15
C ILE A 115 0.27 6.42 3.12
N HIS A 116 -0.53 5.36 3.15
CA HIS A 116 -0.23 4.19 3.96
C HIS A 116 1.07 3.52 3.51
N PRO A 117 1.98 3.16 4.44
CA PRO A 117 3.15 2.37 4.11
C PRO A 117 2.73 0.98 3.64
N PRO A 118 3.46 0.34 2.72
CA PRO A 118 3.29 -1.07 2.41
C PRO A 118 3.49 -1.92 3.66
N ILE A 119 2.43 -2.60 4.11
CA ILE A 119 2.51 -3.52 5.24
C ILE A 119 2.99 -4.88 4.73
N ASP A 120 4.07 -5.38 5.32
CA ASP A 120 4.61 -6.70 5.04
C ASP A 120 5.12 -7.41 6.29
N SER A 121 5.51 -8.68 6.13
CA SER A 121 6.01 -9.49 7.24
C SER A 121 7.32 -8.98 7.84
N LEU A 122 8.17 -8.28 7.07
CA LEU A 122 9.44 -7.76 7.57
C LEU A 122 9.21 -6.51 8.44
N LEU A 123 8.38 -5.58 7.96
CA LEU A 123 8.01 -4.38 8.70
C LEU A 123 7.31 -4.77 10.01
N MET A 124 6.27 -5.60 9.96
CA MET A 124 5.56 -6.00 11.18
C MET A 124 6.46 -6.71 12.20
N LYS A 125 7.37 -7.59 11.74
CA LYS A 125 8.35 -8.25 12.63
C LYS A 125 9.31 -7.24 13.26
N ALA A 126 9.72 -6.22 12.52
CA ALA A 126 10.56 -5.16 13.05
C ALA A 126 9.81 -4.34 14.13
N LEU A 127 8.53 -4.05 13.90
CA LEU A 127 7.69 -3.29 14.84
C LEU A 127 7.48 -3.99 16.19
N VAL A 128 7.50 -5.33 16.24
CA VAL A 128 7.47 -6.10 17.51
C VAL A 128 8.58 -5.68 18.49
N ASN A 129 9.73 -5.23 17.97
CA ASN A 129 10.89 -4.84 18.77
C ASN A 129 11.27 -3.36 18.60
N ALA A 130 10.46 -2.58 17.88
CA ALA A 130 10.72 -1.16 17.68
C ALA A 130 10.49 -0.41 19.00
N PRO A 131 11.41 0.49 19.43
CA PRO A 131 11.26 1.25 20.66
C PRO A 131 9.92 2.00 20.75
N ASP A 132 9.55 2.69 19.67
CA ASP A 132 8.35 3.53 19.58
C ASP A 132 7.05 2.69 19.69
N TYR A 133 7.11 1.39 19.35
CA TYR A 133 5.96 0.47 19.31
C TYR A 133 5.99 -0.59 20.43
N SER A 134 6.96 -0.49 21.34
CA SER A 134 7.18 -1.48 22.41
C SER A 134 5.98 -1.66 23.35
N HIS A 135 5.19 -0.60 23.54
CA HIS A 135 3.97 -0.59 24.35
C HIS A 135 2.84 -1.48 23.79
N LYS A 136 2.91 -1.85 22.49
CA LYS A 136 1.92 -2.68 21.79
C LYS A 136 2.53 -3.96 21.21
N LYS A 137 3.57 -4.47 21.85
CA LYS A 137 4.28 -5.70 21.43
C LYS A 137 3.36 -6.90 21.21
N THR A 138 2.35 -7.11 22.07
CA THR A 138 1.39 -8.22 21.93
C THR A 138 0.55 -8.08 20.67
N PHE A 139 0.04 -6.88 20.39
CA PHE A 139 -0.70 -6.56 19.18
C PHE A 139 0.14 -6.86 17.93
N TRP A 140 1.39 -6.39 17.88
CA TRP A 140 2.25 -6.64 16.71
C TRP A 140 2.58 -8.13 16.52
N LYS A 141 2.79 -8.89 17.61
CA LYS A 141 2.97 -10.35 17.53
C LYS A 141 1.74 -11.05 16.97
N GLU A 142 0.55 -10.61 17.38
CA GLU A 142 -0.71 -11.13 16.84
C GLU A 142 -0.84 -10.83 15.34
N MET A 143 -0.60 -9.59 14.92
CA MET A 143 -0.66 -9.18 13.51
C MET A 143 0.35 -9.93 12.63
N VAL A 144 1.57 -10.18 13.13
CA VAL A 144 2.56 -11.05 12.47
C VAL A 144 2.02 -12.47 12.30
N THR A 145 1.35 -13.01 13.31
CA THR A 145 0.79 -14.36 13.31
C THR A 145 -0.38 -14.49 12.33
N ARG A 146 -1.25 -13.47 12.27
CA ARG A 146 -2.38 -13.40 11.34
C ARG A 146 -1.93 -13.29 9.88
N ARG A 147 -0.74 -12.71 9.64
CA ARG A 147 -0.09 -12.48 8.33
C ARG A 147 -0.84 -11.43 7.51
N TRP A 148 -0.11 -10.40 7.08
CA TRP A 148 -0.66 -9.27 6.32
C TRP A 148 -1.52 -9.70 5.13
N SER A 149 -1.12 -10.74 4.40
CA SER A 149 -1.83 -11.22 3.22
C SER A 149 -3.17 -11.90 3.51
N LYS A 150 -3.54 -12.04 4.79
CA LYS A 150 -4.82 -12.60 5.26
C LYS A 150 -5.67 -11.60 6.03
N PHE A 151 -5.26 -10.33 6.10
CA PHE A 151 -5.99 -9.31 6.83
C PHE A 151 -7.39 -9.06 6.25
N SER A 152 -8.36 -9.00 7.16
CA SER A 152 -9.69 -8.42 6.93
C SER A 152 -9.62 -6.89 6.85
N SER A 153 -10.76 -6.23 6.63
CA SER A 153 -10.80 -4.76 6.67
C SER A 153 -10.39 -4.24 8.05
N ASP A 154 -10.95 -4.83 9.11
CA ASP A 154 -10.72 -4.45 10.50
C ASP A 154 -9.26 -4.68 10.92
N ASP A 155 -8.66 -5.79 10.49
CA ASP A 155 -7.26 -6.10 10.79
C ASP A 155 -6.33 -5.04 10.21
N TYR A 156 -6.58 -4.68 8.95
CA TYR A 156 -5.79 -3.67 8.26
C TYR A 156 -5.98 -2.29 8.88
N GLU A 157 -7.22 -1.90 9.16
CA GLU A 157 -7.55 -0.61 9.77
C GLU A 157 -6.96 -0.49 11.18
N ALA A 158 -6.99 -1.55 11.98
CA ALA A 158 -6.35 -1.58 13.29
C ALA A 158 -4.83 -1.36 13.20
N VAL A 159 -4.17 -1.97 12.21
CA VAL A 159 -2.73 -1.74 11.95
C VAL A 159 -2.46 -0.29 11.57
N ILE A 160 -3.25 0.29 10.67
CA ILE A 160 -3.07 1.69 10.24
C ILE A 160 -3.32 2.66 11.40
N GLN A 161 -4.36 2.44 12.21
CA GLN A 161 -4.65 3.27 13.38
C GLN A 161 -3.50 3.24 14.40
N GLU A 162 -2.93 2.06 14.67
CA GLU A 162 -1.77 1.91 15.55
C GLU A 162 -0.52 2.58 14.98
N LEU A 163 -0.33 2.58 13.65
CA LEU A 163 0.75 3.34 13.04
C LEU A 163 0.54 4.85 13.19
N GLN A 164 -0.67 5.33 12.93
CA GLN A 164 -1.04 6.75 13.01
C GLN A 164 -0.90 7.29 14.45
N SER A 165 -1.28 6.51 15.46
CA SER A 165 -1.20 6.92 16.87
C SER A 165 0.25 7.15 17.35
N VAL A 166 1.21 6.40 16.81
CA VAL A 166 2.63 6.49 17.19
C VAL A 166 3.39 7.51 16.35
N VAL A 167 3.09 7.60 15.06
CA VAL A 167 3.76 8.53 14.13
C VAL A 167 3.38 9.99 14.39
N GLY A 168 2.12 10.25 14.80
CA GLY A 168 1.61 11.59 15.03
C GLY A 168 1.56 12.42 13.74
N GLU A 169 2.16 13.61 13.76
CA GLU A 169 2.18 14.55 12.62
C GLU A 169 3.20 14.20 11.53
N LYS A 170 4.06 13.20 11.76
CA LYS A 170 5.05 12.80 10.77
C LYS A 170 4.38 12.04 9.61
N PRO A 171 4.99 12.00 8.41
CA PRO A 171 4.50 11.14 7.35
C PRO A 171 4.43 9.68 7.75
N LEU A 172 3.34 8.99 7.40
CA LEU A 172 3.11 7.60 7.82
C LEU A 172 4.16 6.63 7.26
N TRP A 173 4.75 6.97 6.10
CA TRP A 173 5.89 6.23 5.53
C TRP A 173 7.13 6.24 6.44
N SER A 174 7.26 7.18 7.38
CA SER A 174 8.43 7.26 8.28
C SER A 174 8.61 6.03 9.18
N VAL A 175 7.57 5.21 9.35
CA VAL A 175 7.67 3.91 10.02
C VAL A 175 8.66 2.96 9.32
N GLU A 176 8.89 3.14 8.02
CA GLU A 176 9.81 2.33 7.25
C GLU A 176 11.28 2.48 7.67
N LYS A 177 11.61 3.41 8.58
CA LYS A 177 12.90 3.43 9.27
C LYS A 177 13.23 2.10 9.98
N TYR A 178 12.21 1.29 10.30
CA TYR A 178 12.36 -0.05 10.87
C TYR A 178 12.41 -1.16 9.81
N TRP A 179 12.12 -0.87 8.55
CA TRP A 179 12.08 -1.86 7.47
C TRP A 179 13.48 -2.18 6.97
N LYS A 180 13.87 -3.47 7.05
CA LYS A 180 15.21 -3.92 6.63
C LYS A 180 15.44 -3.93 5.12
N GLY A 181 14.37 -4.06 4.33
CA GLY A 181 14.45 -4.11 2.86
C GLY A 181 15.04 -5.40 2.26
N HIS A 182 15.53 -6.34 3.08
CA HIS A 182 16.06 -7.64 2.64
C HIS A 182 15.75 -8.74 3.68
N GLN A 183 15.79 -10.01 3.24
CA GLN A 183 15.56 -11.20 4.05
C GLN A 183 16.88 -11.87 4.46
#